data_AF-A0A847STE5-F1
#
_entry.id   AF-A0A847STE5-F1
#
_cell.length_a   1.000
_cell.length_b   1.000
_cell.length_c   1.000
_cell.angle_alpha   90.00
_cell.angle_beta   90.00
_cell.angle_gamma   90.00
#
_symmetry.space_group_name_H-M   'P 1'
#
loop_
_entity.id
_entity.type
_entity.pdbx_description
1 polymer ?
#
loop_
_entity_poly.entity_id
_entity_poly.type
_entity_poly.pdbx_seq_one_letter_code
_entity_poly.pdbx_strand_id
1 'polypeptide(L)'
;MNVFTQVDHMPEYPGGKAALAKFLVKNFRYPEQEQFQATFFCRFVIDTTGKVIAAGILNKSLAEWSPAERALVNAVTKMPKWKPGSCAGKVVPVLFVLPLRL
;
A
#
# COMPACT_ATOMS: atom_id res chain seq x y z
N MET A 1 2.95 16.67 -10.47
CA MET A 1 2.23 16.12 -9.30
C MET A 1 3.25 15.98 -8.18
N ASN A 2 3.19 16.81 -7.14
CA ASN A 2 4.18 16.79 -6.05
C ASN A 2 3.73 15.76 -5.03
N VAL A 3 4.50 14.69 -4.86
CA VAL A 3 4.25 13.64 -3.87
C VAL A 3 5.15 13.89 -2.67
N PHE A 4 4.56 13.95 -1.47
CA PHE A 4 5.29 14.21 -0.24
C PHE A 4 5.71 12.89 0.40
N THR A 5 6.96 12.82 0.87
CA THR A 5 7.50 11.67 1.62
C THR A 5 7.56 11.95 3.11
N GLN A 6 7.54 13.22 3.51
CA GLN A 6 7.51 13.69 4.89
C GLN A 6 6.35 14.67 5.04
N VAL A 7 5.46 14.38 5.99
CA VAL A 7 4.23 15.14 6.26
C VAL A 7 3.97 15.18 7.75
N ASP A 8 3.29 16.22 8.24
CA ASP A 8 2.88 16.34 9.65
C ASP A 8 1.99 15.18 10.10
N HIS A 9 1.06 14.77 9.22
CA HIS A 9 0.18 13.64 9.45
C HIS A 9 0.31 12.63 8.31
N MET A 10 0.79 11.43 8.64
CA MET A 10 0.83 10.32 7.70
C MET A 10 -0.58 9.80 7.40
N PRO A 11 -0.81 9.28 6.18
CA PRO A 11 -2.07 8.64 5.86
C PRO A 11 -2.29 7.39 6.73
N GLU A 12 -3.53 7.17 7.13
CA GLU A 12 -3.91 6.07 8.03
C GLU A 12 -5.02 5.22 7.43
N TYR A 13 -4.87 3.90 7.50
CA TYR A 13 -5.89 2.97 7.06
C TYR A 13 -7.12 3.03 8.00
N PRO A 14 -8.36 2.99 7.50
CA PRO A 14 -9.53 2.96 8.37
C PRO A 14 -9.54 1.73 9.27
N GLY A 15 -9.48 1.95 10.59
CA GLY A 15 -9.31 0.87 11.58
C GLY A 15 -7.84 0.53 11.91
N GLY A 16 -6.89 1.35 11.43
CA GLY A 16 -5.49 1.28 11.76
C GLY A 16 -4.74 0.10 11.13
N LYS A 17 -3.51 -0.11 11.60
CA LYS A 17 -2.59 -1.14 11.08
C LYS A 17 -3.15 -2.56 11.22
N ALA A 18 -3.91 -2.84 12.28
CA ALA A 18 -4.52 -4.15 12.51
C ALA A 18 -5.61 -4.48 11.47
N ALA A 19 -6.47 -3.50 11.15
CA ALA A 19 -7.48 -3.67 10.11
C ALA A 19 -6.84 -3.81 8.72
N LEU A 20 -5.76 -3.08 8.45
CA LEU A 20 -4.97 -3.21 7.23
C LEU A 20 -4.41 -4.64 7.08
N ALA A 21 -3.78 -5.17 8.13
CA ALA A 21 -3.24 -6.54 8.12
C ALA A 21 -4.35 -7.58 7.88
N LYS A 22 -5.50 -7.46 8.56
CA LYS A 22 -6.65 -8.34 8.34
C LYS A 22 -7.21 -8.23 6.92
N PHE A 23 -7.30 -7.02 6.37
CA PHE A 23 -7.76 -6.80 5.01
C PHE A 23 -6.84 -7.47 4.01
N LEU A 24 -5.52 -7.32 4.19
CA LEU A 24 -4.52 -7.93 3.34
C LEU A 24 -4.59 -9.45 3.41
N VAL A 25 -4.58 -10.06 4.60
CA VAL A 25 -4.74 -11.52 4.74
C VAL A 25 -6.04 -12.02 4.10
N LYS A 26 -7.14 -11.25 4.20
CA LYS A 26 -8.43 -11.63 3.63
C LYS A 26 -8.48 -11.49 2.09
N ASN A 27 -7.84 -10.48 1.52
CA ASN A 27 -7.88 -10.17 0.09
C ASN A 27 -6.70 -10.74 -0.69
N PHE A 28 -5.59 -11.02 -0.02
CA PHE A 28 -4.42 -11.67 -0.58
C PHE A 28 -4.71 -13.16 -0.71
N ARG A 29 -5.23 -13.54 -1.86
CA ARG A 29 -5.38 -14.93 -2.26
C ARG A 29 -4.20 -15.30 -3.14
N TYR A 30 -3.18 -15.89 -2.54
CA TYR A 30 -2.11 -16.55 -3.28
C TYR A 30 -2.17 -18.06 -2.98
N PRO A 31 -2.48 -18.90 -3.98
CA PRO A 31 -2.78 -20.31 -3.80
C PRO A 31 -1.53 -21.18 -3.55
N GLU A 32 -0.34 -20.67 -3.83
CA GLU A 32 0.91 -21.37 -3.53
C GLU A 32 1.23 -21.20 -2.04
N GLN A 33 0.97 -22.26 -1.27
CA GLN A 33 1.41 -22.42 0.12
C GLN A 33 2.90 -22.75 0.23
N GLU A 34 3.70 -22.49 -0.80
CA GLU A 34 5.14 -22.54 -0.65
C GLU A 34 5.53 -21.43 0.32
N GLN A 35 6.35 -21.80 1.30
CA GLN A 35 6.82 -20.97 2.41
C GLN A 35 7.56 -19.72 1.87
N PHE A 36 6.81 -18.76 1.36
CA PHE A 36 7.33 -17.51 0.84
C PHE A 36 7.68 -16.62 2.03
N GLN A 37 8.81 -16.87 2.67
CA GLN A 37 9.44 -15.91 3.59
C GLN A 37 10.05 -14.74 2.81
N ALA A 38 9.24 -14.09 1.99
CA ALA A 38 9.63 -12.93 1.22
C ALA A 38 9.04 -11.69 1.88
N THR A 39 9.88 -10.68 2.08
CA THR A 39 9.41 -9.35 2.49
C THR A 39 9.09 -8.56 1.23
N PHE A 40 7.81 -8.30 1.01
CA PHE A 40 7.35 -7.47 -0.10
C PHE A 40 7.31 -6.02 0.33
N PHE A 41 7.91 -5.14 -0.45
CA PHE A 41 7.87 -3.69 -0.22
C PHE A 41 6.86 -3.09 -1.19
N CYS A 42 5.60 -2.99 -0.78
CA CYS A 42 4.58 -2.34 -1.59
C CYS A 42 4.70 -0.82 -1.46
N ARG A 43 4.88 -0.13 -2.58
CA ARG A 43 4.81 1.34 -2.65
C ARG A 43 3.49 1.76 -3.29
N PHE A 44 2.82 2.73 -2.70
CA PHE A 44 1.61 3.32 -3.28
C PHE A 44 1.47 4.75 -2.80
N VAL A 45 0.72 5.56 -3.55
CA VAL A 45 0.45 6.95 -3.18
C VAL A 45 -0.98 7.04 -2.66
N ILE A 46 -1.17 7.65 -1.50
CA ILE A 46 -2.50 8.02 -1.01
C ILE A 46 -2.77 9.43 -1.49
N ASP A 47 -3.77 9.58 -2.35
CA ASP A 47 -4.22 10.88 -2.85
C ASP A 47 -4.96 11.70 -1.76
N THR A 48 -5.21 12.98 -2.01
CA THR A 48 -5.95 13.87 -1.08
C THR A 48 -7.37 13.39 -0.78
N THR A 49 -7.94 12.57 -1.66
CA THR A 49 -9.24 11.91 -1.46
C THR A 49 -9.18 10.65 -0.59
N GLY A 50 -7.98 10.24 -0.16
CA GLY A 50 -7.76 8.99 0.55
C GLY A 50 -7.70 7.76 -0.35
N LYS A 51 -7.74 7.93 -1.68
CA LYS A 51 -7.67 6.82 -2.62
C LYS A 51 -6.23 6.37 -2.85
N VAL A 52 -6.02 5.06 -2.89
CA VAL A 52 -4.75 4.47 -3.30
C VAL A 52 -4.57 4.63 -4.81
N ILE A 53 -3.47 5.25 -5.23
CA ILE A 53 -3.07 5.41 -6.63
C ILE A 53 -1.60 5.00 -6.79
N ALA A 54 -1.18 4.75 -8.05
CA ALA A 54 0.21 4.43 -8.39
C ALA A 54 0.81 3.28 -7.55
N ALA A 55 0.00 2.25 -7.26
CA ALA A 55 0.45 1.09 -6.51
C ALA A 55 1.43 0.25 -7.31
N GLY A 56 2.49 -0.21 -6.67
CA GLY A 56 3.50 -1.07 -7.25
C GLY A 56 4.45 -1.63 -6.19
N ILE A 57 5.50 -2.31 -6.64
CA ILE A 57 6.56 -2.81 -5.77
C ILE A 57 7.74 -1.84 -5.79
N LEU A 58 8.34 -1.62 -4.63
CA LEU A 58 9.54 -0.80 -4.49
C LEU A 58 10.68 -1.44 -5.29
N ASN A 59 11.37 -0.61 -6.08
CA ASN A 59 12.53 -1.01 -6.89
C ASN A 59 12.27 -2.15 -7.90
N LYS A 60 11.01 -2.38 -8.29
CA LYS A 60 10.66 -3.36 -9.34
C LYS A 60 9.70 -2.79 -10.36
N SER A 61 9.95 -3.11 -11.62
CA SER A 61 9.07 -2.81 -12.75
C SER A 61 7.96 -3.85 -12.88
N LEU A 62 6.86 -3.51 -13.57
CA LEU A 62 5.71 -4.42 -13.77
C LEU A 62 6.12 -5.80 -14.31
N ALA A 63 7.12 -5.85 -15.20
CA ALA A 63 7.64 -7.08 -15.80
C ALA A 63 8.35 -7.99 -14.79
N GLU A 64 8.88 -7.43 -13.70
CA GLU A 64 9.64 -8.13 -12.66
C GLU A 64 8.76 -8.63 -11.51
N TRP A 65 7.46 -8.32 -11.55
CA TRP A 65 6.54 -8.73 -10.49
C TRP A 65 6.25 -10.23 -10.59
N SER A 66 6.59 -10.95 -9.52
CA SER A 66 6.13 -12.31 -9.28
C SER A 66 4.61 -12.38 -9.22
N PRO A 67 3.99 -13.55 -9.47
CA PRO A 67 2.54 -13.72 -9.36
C PRO A 67 2.01 -13.33 -7.97
N ALA A 68 2.76 -13.58 -6.89
CA ALA A 68 2.45 -13.10 -5.54
C ALA A 68 2.42 -11.56 -5.44
N GLU A 69 3.40 -10.88 -6.04
CA GLU A 69 3.47 -9.41 -6.04
C GLU A 69 2.31 -8.79 -6.81
N ARG A 70 1.91 -9.39 -7.93
CA ARG A 70 0.74 -8.95 -8.71
C ARG A 70 -0.54 -9.11 -7.91
N ALA A 71 -0.71 -10.25 -7.22
CA ALA A 71 -1.86 -10.48 -6.34
C ALA A 71 -1.88 -9.46 -5.18
N LEU A 72 -0.72 -9.13 -4.63
CA LEU A 72 -0.58 -8.14 -3.56
C LEU A 72 -0.94 -6.73 -4.03
N VAL A 73 -0.37 -6.27 -5.14
CA VAL A 73 -0.70 -4.96 -5.72
C VAL A 73 -2.19 -4.86 -6.03
N ASN A 74 -2.80 -5.93 -6.57
CA ASN A 74 -4.23 -5.97 -6.83
C ASN A 74 -5.06 -5.85 -5.53
N ALA A 75 -4.67 -6.56 -4.46
CA ALA A 75 -5.30 -6.40 -3.14
C ALA A 75 -5.17 -4.97 -2.60
N VAL A 76 -4.00 -4.34 -2.76
CA VAL A 76 -3.76 -2.95 -2.34
C VAL A 76 -4.63 -1.96 -3.12
N THR A 77 -4.84 -2.17 -4.42
CA THR A 77 -5.74 -1.29 -5.20
C THR A 77 -7.22 -1.40 -4.80
N LYS A 78 -7.62 -2.49 -4.13
CA LYS A 78 -8.99 -2.71 -3.62
C LYS A 78 -9.20 -2.15 -2.21
N MET A 79 -8.19 -1.52 -1.63
CA MET A 79 -8.31 -0.96 -0.29
C MET A 79 -9.39 0.13 -0.23
N PRO A 80 -10.13 0.23 0.88
CA PRO A 80 -11.05 1.32 1.13
C PRO A 80 -10.32 2.66 1.21
N LYS A 81 -11.06 3.76 1.23
CA LYS A 81 -10.50 5.11 1.37
C LYS A 81 -9.72 5.22 2.68
N TRP A 82 -8.44 5.56 2.56
CA TRP A 82 -7.55 5.89 3.66
C TRP A 82 -7.87 7.29 4.17
N LYS A 83 -7.50 7.56 5.43
CA LYS A 83 -7.39 8.92 5.93
C LYS A 83 -6.18 9.54 5.21
N PRO A 84 -6.36 10.61 4.41
CA PRO A 84 -5.27 11.20 3.65
C PRO A 84 -4.27 11.89 4.58
N GLY A 85 -3.02 11.98 4.13
CA GLY A 85 -2.00 12.72 4.87
C GLY A 85 -2.20 14.23 4.75
N SER A 86 -1.68 14.97 5.73
CA SER A 86 -1.68 16.43 5.70
C SER A 86 -0.33 16.99 6.10
N CYS A 87 0.05 18.09 5.45
CA CYS A 87 1.28 18.83 5.71
C CYS A 87 0.93 20.30 5.82
N ALA A 88 1.40 20.97 6.89
CA ALA A 88 1.10 22.38 7.16
C ALA A 88 -0.41 22.72 7.04
N GLY A 89 -1.28 21.83 7.55
CA GLY A 89 -2.74 22.01 7.52
C GLY A 89 -3.41 21.76 6.16
N LYS A 90 -2.66 21.40 5.11
CA LYS A 90 -3.20 21.07 3.79
C LYS A 90 -3.15 19.57 3.54
N VAL A 91 -4.23 19.01 3.00
CA VAL A 91 -4.26 17.62 2.58
C VAL A 91 -3.37 17.46 1.35
N VAL A 92 -2.41 16.53 1.40
CA VAL A 92 -1.42 16.35 0.34
C VAL A 92 -1.34 14.88 -0.06
N PRO A 93 -1.00 14.58 -1.33
CA PRO A 93 -0.73 13.20 -1.74
C PRO A 93 0.59 12.71 -1.14
N VAL A 94 0.55 11.55 -0.48
CA VAL A 94 1.68 11.01 0.27
C VAL A 94 2.11 9.67 -0.29
N LEU A 95 3.41 9.50 -0.52
CA LEU A 95 4.00 8.21 -0.85
C LEU A 95 4.07 7.36 0.42
N PHE A 96 3.45 6.19 0.38
CA PHE A 96 3.47 5.23 1.46
C PHE A 96 4.17 3.95 1.01
N VAL A 97 5.07 3.44 1.85
CA VAL A 97 5.75 2.16 1.63
C VAL A 97 5.38 1.22 2.76
N LEU A 98 4.70 0.13 2.41
CA LEU A 98 4.25 -0.88 3.35
C LEU A 98 5.12 -2.13 3.20
N PRO A 99 5.99 -2.44 4.18
CA PRO A 99 6.66 -3.72 4.25
C PRO A 99 5.67 -4.79 4.69
N LEU A 100 5.47 -5.80 3.87
CA LEU A 100 4.64 -6.95 4.16
C LEU A 100 5.49 -8.19 4.22
N ARG A 101 5.50 -8.82 5.39
CA ARG A 101 6.06 -10.15 5.59
C ARG A 101 4.90 -11.13 5.55
N LEU A 102 4.91 -12.00 4.56
CA LEU A 102 4.00 -13.13 4.43
C LEU A 102 4.72 -14.42 4.82
#